data_AF-A0A9R1U682-F1
#
_entry.id   AF-A0A9R1U682-F1
#
_cell.length_a   1.000
_cell.length_b   1.000
_cell.length_c   1.000
_cell.angle_alpha   90.00
_cell.angle_beta   90.00
_cell.angle_gamma   90.00
#
_symmetry.space_group_name_H-M   'P 1'
#
loop_
_entity.id
_entity.type
_entity.pdbx_description
1 polymer ?
#
loop_
_entity_poly.entity_id
_entity_poly.type
_entity_poly.pdbx_seq_one_letter_code
_entity_poly.pdbx_strand_id
1 'polypeptide(L)'
;MSETPGENTGPEGNQKNDEPEEKIWPHEWMLRPCDMYYSEYRVCNSIRGKFNQIFVEGEVADCTQWKVDYEKCIQWKKSGDQQSYEDLVASEKVRRLNRLKGHYANDVWTKRQAPPEDWDAPLPDWLAKRDAKTFLAGKQNEINTTGDKEFELYIPSCTIL
;
A
#
# COMPACT_ATOMS: atom_id res chain seq x y z
N MET A 1 12.09 -54.43 -54.00
CA MET A 1 13.16 -54.17 -53.01
C MET A 1 13.12 -52.68 -52.74
N SER A 2 12.74 -52.15 -51.60
CA SER A 2 12.64 -52.73 -50.25
C SER A 2 11.80 -51.78 -49.41
N GLU A 3 10.81 -52.33 -48.71
CA GLU A 3 10.13 -51.78 -47.53
C GLU A 3 11.15 -51.68 -46.38
N THR A 4 11.16 -50.75 -45.42
CA THR A 4 10.24 -50.40 -44.30
C THR A 4 10.98 -49.28 -43.47
N PRO A 5 10.65 -48.96 -42.20
CA PRO A 5 9.42 -48.44 -41.56
C PRO A 5 9.68 -47.02 -40.96
N GLY A 6 8.72 -46.13 -40.75
CA GLY A 6 7.77 -46.15 -39.63
C GLY A 6 8.35 -45.46 -38.38
N GLU A 7 8.02 -44.19 -38.16
CA GLU A 7 8.12 -43.56 -36.83
C GLU A 7 6.86 -42.73 -36.55
N ASN A 8 6.03 -43.28 -35.66
CA ASN A 8 4.85 -42.67 -35.08
C ASN A 8 5.29 -41.69 -33.99
N THR A 9 5.13 -40.39 -34.20
CA THR A 9 5.10 -39.42 -33.09
C THR A 9 3.65 -39.15 -32.76
N GLY A 10 3.14 -39.85 -31.74
CA GLY A 10 1.84 -39.57 -31.14
C GLY A 10 1.78 -38.16 -30.53
N PRO A 11 0.58 -37.58 -30.36
CA PRO A 11 0.45 -36.28 -29.74
C PRO A 11 0.75 -36.41 -28.24
N GLU A 12 1.81 -35.75 -27.79
CA GLU A 12 2.09 -35.57 -26.36
C GLU A 12 0.92 -34.79 -25.75
N GLY A 13 0.13 -35.51 -24.95
CA GLY A 13 -0.94 -34.95 -24.14
C GLY A 13 -0.32 -33.99 -23.13
N ASN A 14 -0.45 -32.70 -23.41
CA ASN A 14 -0.08 -31.64 -22.48
C ASN A 14 -1.08 -31.67 -21.31
N GLN A 15 -0.68 -32.30 -20.21
CA GLN A 15 -1.41 -32.28 -18.95
C GLN A 15 -1.40 -30.84 -18.43
N LYS A 16 -2.50 -30.12 -18.67
CA LYS A 16 -2.79 -28.86 -17.98
C LYS A 16 -2.97 -29.21 -16.50
N ASN A 17 -2.04 -28.75 -15.68
CA ASN A 17 -2.24 -28.69 -14.25
C ASN A 17 -3.36 -27.67 -14.01
N ASP A 18 -4.56 -28.17 -13.74
CA ASP A 18 -5.71 -27.36 -13.34
C ASP A 18 -5.50 -26.90 -11.89
N GLU A 19 -4.53 -26.01 -11.66
CA GLU A 19 -4.56 -25.18 -10.46
C GLU A 19 -5.78 -24.24 -10.56
N PRO A 20 -6.55 -24.06 -9.49
CA PRO A 20 -7.69 -23.15 -9.51
C PRO A 20 -7.16 -21.74 -9.82
N GLU A 21 -7.49 -21.22 -11.01
CA GLU A 21 -7.16 -19.85 -11.40
C GLU A 21 -7.63 -18.89 -10.29
N GLU A 22 -6.68 -18.31 -9.56
CA GLU A 22 -6.98 -17.32 -8.54
C GLU A 22 -7.71 -16.15 -9.21
N LYS A 23 -8.92 -15.84 -8.73
CA LYS A 23 -9.71 -14.74 -9.26
C LYS A 23 -8.98 -13.42 -9.00
N ILE A 24 -8.41 -12.82 -10.05
CA ILE A 24 -7.74 -11.52 -9.97
C ILE A 24 -8.79 -10.42 -9.80
N TRP A 25 -8.76 -9.72 -8.66
CA TRP A 25 -9.66 -8.62 -8.37
C TRP A 25 -9.07 -7.28 -8.83
N PRO A 26 -9.69 -6.59 -9.81
CA PRO A 26 -9.13 -5.36 -10.34
C PRO A 26 -9.23 -4.22 -9.31
N HIS A 27 -8.11 -3.53 -9.06
CA HIS A 27 -7.98 -2.46 -8.06
C HIS A 27 -7.93 -2.93 -6.60
N GLU A 28 -7.64 -4.20 -6.33
CA GLU A 28 -7.53 -4.72 -4.96
C GLU A 28 -6.46 -3.98 -4.15
N TRP A 29 -5.36 -3.58 -4.79
CA TRP A 29 -4.30 -2.76 -4.19
C TRP A 29 -4.81 -1.44 -3.58
N MET A 30 -6.01 -0.98 -3.95
CA MET A 30 -6.60 0.22 -3.36
C MET A 30 -7.24 -0.02 -2.01
N LEU A 31 -7.69 -1.25 -1.76
CA LEU A 31 -8.46 -1.62 -0.60
C LEU A 31 -7.57 -1.78 0.63
N ARG A 32 -8.06 -1.28 1.76
CA ARG A 32 -7.41 -1.46 3.06
C ARG A 32 -7.82 -2.78 3.70
N PRO A 33 -7.01 -3.33 4.62
CA PRO A 33 -7.41 -4.46 5.45
C PRO A 33 -8.72 -4.17 6.21
N CYS A 34 -9.57 -5.17 6.41
CA CYS A 34 -10.88 -4.94 7.01
C CYS A 34 -10.82 -4.34 8.42
N ASP A 35 -9.79 -4.69 9.20
CA ASP A 35 -9.57 -4.14 10.56
C ASP A 35 -9.37 -2.62 10.55
N MET A 36 -8.82 -2.07 9.47
CA MET A 36 -8.64 -0.62 9.33
C MET A 36 -9.99 0.10 9.17
N TYR A 37 -10.96 -0.48 8.46
CA TYR A 37 -12.29 0.14 8.38
C TYR A 37 -12.98 0.16 9.75
N TYR A 38 -12.83 -0.92 10.52
CA TYR A 38 -13.39 -1.00 11.86
C TYR A 38 -12.72 -0.02 12.84
N SER A 39 -11.39 0.10 12.78
CA SER A 39 -10.66 1.04 13.64
C SER A 39 -11.06 2.49 13.35
N GLU A 40 -11.18 2.86 12.08
CA GLU A 40 -11.66 4.18 11.65
C GLU A 40 -13.09 4.46 12.11
N TYR A 41 -13.99 3.49 11.96
CA TYR A 41 -15.35 3.59 12.49
C TYR A 41 -15.36 3.84 14.01
N ARG A 42 -14.54 3.10 14.76
CA ARG A 42 -14.42 3.27 16.22
C ARG A 42 -13.88 4.64 16.60
N VAL A 43 -12.86 5.12 15.90
CA VAL A 43 -12.27 6.44 16.15
C VAL A 43 -13.31 7.52 15.84
N CYS A 44 -13.97 7.45 14.68
CA CYS A 44 -15.00 8.38 14.26
C CYS A 44 -16.13 8.50 15.28
N ASN A 45 -16.60 7.36 15.81
CA ASN A 45 -17.71 7.34 16.76
C ASN A 45 -17.30 7.64 18.22
N SER A 46 -16.00 7.62 18.53
CA SER A 46 -15.51 7.88 19.88
C SER A 46 -15.72 9.34 20.29
N ILE A 47 -15.88 9.60 21.59
CA ILE A 47 -16.05 10.96 22.14
C ILE A 47 -14.86 11.85 21.75
N ARG A 48 -13.64 11.33 21.85
CA ARG A 48 -12.42 12.06 21.45
C ARG A 48 -12.40 12.35 19.95
N GLY A 49 -12.83 11.39 19.12
CA GLY A 49 -12.93 11.58 17.68
C GLY A 49 -13.94 12.65 17.29
N LYS A 50 -15.13 12.62 17.89
CA LYS A 50 -16.17 13.65 17.67
C LYS A 50 -15.70 15.03 18.12
N PHE A 51 -14.99 15.12 19.24
CA PHE A 51 -14.39 16.38 19.67
C PHE A 51 -13.40 16.92 18.63
N ASN A 52 -12.53 16.07 18.10
CA ASN A 52 -11.58 16.46 17.05
C ASN A 52 -12.28 16.89 15.76
N GLN A 53 -13.35 16.20 15.36
CA GLN A 53 -14.15 16.59 14.18
C GLN A 53 -14.74 17.99 14.36
N ILE A 54 -15.37 18.26 15.51
CA ILE A 54 -15.89 19.60 15.81
C ILE A 54 -14.77 20.65 15.80
N PHE A 55 -13.59 20.32 16.32
CA PHE A 55 -12.45 21.25 16.32
C PHE A 55 -11.92 21.57 14.91
N VAL A 56 -11.91 20.60 14.00
CA VAL A 56 -11.34 20.75 12.65
C VAL A 56 -12.39 21.23 11.64
N GLU A 57 -13.55 20.60 11.61
CA GLU A 57 -14.61 20.80 10.60
C GLU A 57 -15.75 21.69 11.12
N GLY A 58 -15.87 21.86 12.45
CA GLY A 58 -16.97 22.61 13.07
C GLY A 58 -18.25 21.81 13.28
N GLU A 59 -18.32 20.59 12.75
CA GLU A 59 -19.49 19.71 12.84
C GLU A 59 -19.07 18.26 13.11
N VAL A 60 -20.04 17.41 13.47
CA VAL A 60 -19.82 15.98 13.65
C VAL A 60 -20.12 15.27 12.34
N ALA A 61 -19.13 14.55 11.81
CA ALA A 61 -19.27 13.83 10.54
C ALA A 61 -20.13 12.57 10.69
N ASP A 62 -20.74 12.14 9.59
CA ASP A 62 -21.47 10.88 9.54
C ASP A 62 -20.50 9.68 9.47
N CYS A 63 -20.44 8.90 10.55
CA CYS A 63 -19.59 7.72 10.66
C CYS A 63 -20.21 6.46 10.03
N THR A 64 -21.45 6.51 9.54
CA THR A 64 -22.16 5.32 9.01
C THR A 64 -21.43 4.69 7.84
N GLN A 65 -20.83 5.50 6.96
CA GLN A 65 -20.11 5.01 5.78
C GLN A 65 -18.99 4.03 6.14
N TRP A 66 -18.25 4.30 7.23
CA TRP A 66 -17.17 3.42 7.68
C TRP A 66 -17.67 2.04 8.14
N LYS A 67 -18.87 2.01 8.73
CA LYS A 67 -19.51 0.77 9.15
C LYS A 67 -19.94 -0.05 7.93
N VAL A 68 -20.53 0.59 6.93
CA VAL A 68 -20.93 -0.05 5.67
C VAL A 68 -19.70 -0.61 4.96
N ASP A 69 -18.63 0.18 4.82
CA ASP A 69 -17.38 -0.27 4.20
C ASP A 69 -16.78 -1.49 4.93
N TYR A 70 -16.82 -1.51 6.27
CA TYR A 70 -16.39 -2.65 7.07
C TYR A 70 -17.24 -3.91 6.80
N GLU A 71 -18.56 -3.79 6.86
CA GLU A 71 -19.48 -4.91 6.61
C GLU A 71 -19.29 -5.50 5.21
N LYS A 72 -19.15 -4.63 4.20
CA LYS A 72 -18.87 -5.01 2.81
C LYS A 72 -17.51 -5.68 2.64
N CYS A 73 -16.48 -5.20 3.35
CA CYS A 73 -15.16 -5.83 3.35
C CYS A 73 -15.22 -7.26 3.92
N ILE A 74 -15.90 -7.44 5.05
CA ILE A 74 -16.07 -8.75 5.68
C ILE A 74 -16.88 -9.69 4.79
N GLN A 75 -17.95 -9.19 4.16
CA GLN A 75 -18.76 -9.97 3.23
C GLN A 75 -17.94 -10.43 2.03
N TRP A 76 -17.21 -9.52 1.39
CA TRP A 76 -16.30 -9.84 0.29
C TRP A 76 -15.25 -10.91 0.69
N LYS A 77 -14.59 -10.76 1.84
CA LYS A 77 -13.59 -11.74 2.30
C LYS A 77 -14.17 -13.11 2.64
N LYS A 78 -15.43 -13.18 3.08
CA LYS A 78 -16.08 -14.45 3.44
C LYS A 78 -16.71 -15.18 2.25
N SER A 79 -17.44 -14.45 1.41
CA SER A 79 -18.26 -15.06 0.35
C SER A 79 -17.73 -14.80 -1.06
N GLY A 80 -16.67 -13.99 -1.22
CA GLY A 80 -16.19 -13.59 -2.54
C GLY A 80 -17.22 -12.79 -3.33
N ASP A 81 -18.12 -12.08 -2.63
CA ASP A 81 -19.20 -11.34 -3.28
C ASP A 81 -18.67 -10.18 -4.12
N GLN A 82 -19.06 -10.15 -5.40
CA GLN A 82 -18.59 -9.17 -6.36
C GLN A 82 -19.25 -7.80 -6.15
N GLN A 83 -20.53 -7.76 -5.77
CA GLN A 83 -21.20 -6.49 -5.52
C GLN A 83 -20.56 -5.77 -4.33
N SER A 84 -20.29 -6.50 -3.24
CA SER A 84 -19.64 -5.93 -2.06
C SER A 84 -18.23 -5.42 -2.35
N TYR A 85 -17.50 -6.08 -3.25
CA TYR A 85 -16.20 -5.61 -3.72
C TYR A 85 -16.31 -4.30 -4.51
N GLU A 86 -17.22 -4.23 -5.49
CA GLU A 86 -17.39 -3.06 -6.34
C GLU A 86 -17.84 -1.83 -5.54
N ASP A 87 -18.78 -2.02 -4.61
CA ASP A 87 -19.23 -0.97 -3.68
C ASP A 87 -18.06 -0.41 -2.85
N LEU A 88 -17.21 -1.29 -2.31
CA LEU A 88 -16.07 -0.91 -1.48
C LEU A 88 -14.98 -0.20 -2.30
N VAL A 89 -14.72 -0.65 -3.52
CA VAL A 89 -13.79 0.03 -4.43
C VAL A 89 -14.31 1.42 -4.80
N ALA A 90 -15.62 1.56 -5.02
CA ALA A 90 -16.23 2.85 -5.31
C ALA A 90 -16.10 3.81 -4.13
N SER A 91 -16.34 3.37 -2.89
CA SER A 91 -16.19 4.21 -1.70
C SER A 91 -14.74 4.65 -1.47
N GLU A 92 -13.76 3.78 -1.69
CA GLU A 92 -12.34 4.12 -1.61
C GLU A 92 -11.90 5.12 -2.69
N LYS A 93 -12.43 5.01 -3.91
CA LYS A 93 -12.17 6.00 -4.97
C LYS A 93 -12.67 7.38 -4.56
N VAL A 94 -13.90 7.48 -4.04
CA VAL A 94 -14.47 8.75 -3.54
C VAL A 94 -13.60 9.32 -2.42
N ARG A 95 -13.20 8.49 -1.46
CA ARG A 95 -12.35 8.90 -0.33
C ARG A 95 -11.00 9.46 -0.78
N ARG A 96 -10.34 8.79 -1.74
CA ARG A 96 -9.06 9.24 -2.31
C ARG A 96 -9.22 10.57 -3.05
N LEU A 97 -10.29 10.73 -3.81
CA LEU A 97 -10.59 12.00 -4.50
C LEU A 97 -10.80 13.13 -3.49
N ASN A 98 -11.59 12.91 -2.43
CA ASN A 98 -11.80 13.90 -1.38
C ASN A 98 -10.49 14.31 -0.69
N ARG A 99 -9.62 13.34 -0.36
CA ARG A 99 -8.30 13.62 0.22
C ARG A 99 -7.42 14.44 -0.72
N LEU A 100 -7.48 14.16 -2.02
CA LEU A 100 -6.68 14.85 -3.02
C LEU A 100 -7.30 16.18 -3.49
N LYS A 101 -8.54 16.48 -3.10
CA LYS A 101 -9.27 17.68 -3.55
C LYS A 101 -8.46 18.95 -3.31
N GLY A 102 -7.89 19.11 -2.11
CA GLY A 102 -7.03 20.26 -1.78
C GLY A 102 -5.75 20.33 -2.63
N HIS A 103 -5.16 19.19 -2.98
CA HIS A 103 -3.98 19.14 -3.86
C HIS A 103 -4.32 19.52 -5.31
N TYR A 104 -5.50 19.16 -5.81
CA TYR A 104 -5.93 19.53 -7.16
C TYR A 104 -6.48 20.95 -7.26
N ALA A 105 -7.11 21.45 -6.18
CA ALA A 105 -7.65 22.80 -6.12
C ALA A 105 -6.59 23.88 -5.84
N ASN A 106 -5.37 23.48 -5.48
CA ASN A 106 -4.29 24.41 -5.20
C ASN A 106 -3.78 25.07 -6.49
N ASP A 107 -3.88 26.39 -6.56
CA ASP A 107 -3.41 27.25 -7.66
C ASP A 107 -2.06 27.93 -7.36
N VAL A 108 -1.61 27.89 -6.10
CA VAL A 108 -0.36 28.52 -5.64
C VAL A 108 0.87 27.76 -6.12
N TRP A 109 0.81 26.42 -6.19
CA TRP A 109 1.95 25.58 -6.53
C TRP A 109 1.74 24.82 -7.85
N THR A 110 2.71 24.92 -8.76
CA THR A 110 2.69 24.15 -10.01
C THR A 110 3.19 22.72 -9.78
N LYS A 111 2.56 21.76 -10.46
CA LYS A 111 2.95 20.34 -10.36
C LYS A 111 4.18 20.09 -11.22
N ARG A 112 5.21 19.49 -10.61
CA ARG A 112 6.40 19.01 -11.32
C ARG A 112 6.05 17.85 -12.24
N GLN A 113 6.56 17.87 -13.47
CA GLN A 113 6.40 16.78 -14.45
C GLN A 113 7.51 15.74 -14.35
N ALA A 114 8.70 16.16 -13.94
CA ALA A 114 9.87 15.33 -13.76
C ALA A 114 10.66 15.80 -12.53
N PRO A 115 11.50 14.94 -11.92
CA PRO A 115 12.51 15.41 -10.99
C PRO A 115 13.42 16.44 -11.68
N PRO A 116 14.02 17.38 -10.94
CA PRO A 116 15.08 18.24 -11.46
C PRO A 116 16.21 17.42 -12.08
N GLU A 117 16.93 17.98 -13.07
CA GLU A 117 18.05 17.30 -13.74
C GLU A 117 19.14 16.86 -12.75
N ASP A 118 19.44 17.69 -11.74
CA ASP A 118 20.45 17.41 -10.71
C ASP A 118 19.89 16.69 -9.47
N TRP A 119 18.76 15.98 -9.59
CA TRP A 119 18.13 15.32 -8.44
C TRP A 119 19.00 14.20 -7.83
N ASP A 120 19.79 13.53 -8.67
CA ASP A 120 20.73 12.46 -8.28
C ASP A 120 22.18 12.94 -8.17
N ALA A 121 22.41 14.26 -8.18
CA ALA A 121 23.73 14.84 -8.01
C ALA A 121 24.34 14.43 -6.65
N PRO A 122 25.67 14.22 -6.57
CA PRO A 122 26.32 13.88 -5.32
C PRO A 122 26.11 14.98 -4.28
N LEU A 123 26.06 14.58 -3.00
CA LEU A 123 25.93 15.52 -1.90
C LEU A 123 27.03 16.58 -1.97
N PRO A 124 26.72 17.88 -1.74
CA PRO A 124 27.73 18.93 -1.70
C PRO A 124 28.85 18.62 -0.69
N ASP A 125 30.08 19.02 -1.01
CA ASP A 125 31.28 18.69 -0.21
C ASP A 125 31.17 19.00 1.28
N TRP A 126 30.54 20.12 1.64
CA TRP A 126 30.38 20.52 3.04
C TRP A 126 29.45 19.55 3.80
N LEU A 127 28.43 19.04 3.13
CA LEU A 127 27.44 18.12 3.69
C LEU A 127 28.05 16.72 3.82
N ALA A 128 28.77 16.27 2.78
CA ALA A 128 29.53 15.02 2.82
C ALA A 128 30.56 15.01 3.96
N LYS A 129 31.30 16.11 4.16
CA LYS A 129 32.28 16.25 5.26
C LYS A 129 31.63 16.23 6.64
N ARG A 130 30.47 16.88 6.79
CA ARG A 130 29.69 16.85 8.04
C ARG A 130 29.24 15.43 8.36
N ASP A 131 28.76 14.71 7.35
CA ASP A 131 28.15 13.40 7.53
C ASP A 131 29.17 12.27 7.71
N ALA A 132 30.42 12.47 7.25
CA ALA A 132 31.50 11.46 7.28
C ALA A 132 31.80 10.83 8.65
N LYS A 133 31.50 11.54 9.76
CA LYS A 133 31.73 11.05 11.13
C LYS A 133 30.45 10.77 11.91
N THR A 134 29.31 10.76 11.23
CA THR A 134 28.03 10.46 11.86
C THR A 134 27.89 8.96 12.13
N PHE A 135 27.03 8.62 13.10
CA PHE A 135 26.65 7.23 13.37
C PHE A 135 26.15 6.52 12.10
N LEU A 136 25.37 7.21 11.27
CA LEU A 136 24.83 6.65 10.02
C LEU A 136 25.92 6.32 9.01
N ALA A 137 26.93 7.19 8.86
CA ALA A 137 28.08 6.90 7.98
C ALA A 137 28.87 5.69 8.47
N GLY A 138 29.09 5.57 9.79
CA GLY A 138 29.70 4.37 10.38
C GLY A 138 28.90 3.10 10.11
N LYS A 139 27.58 3.14 10.32
CA LYS A 139 26.68 2.01 10.05
C LYS A 139 26.61 1.64 8.57
N GLN A 140 26.57 2.61 7.68
CA GLN A 140 26.60 2.35 6.24
C GLN A 140 27.92 1.65 5.84
N ASN A 141 29.05 2.07 6.41
CA ASN A 141 30.34 1.42 6.16
C ASN A 141 30.38 -0.01 6.72
N GLU A 142 29.83 -0.24 7.91
CA GLU A 142 29.68 -1.60 8.48
C GLU A 142 28.87 -2.47 7.51
N ILE A 143 27.66 -2.06 7.12
CA ILE A 143 26.78 -2.80 6.20
C ILE A 143 27.49 -3.11 4.87
N ASN A 144 28.20 -2.13 4.31
CA ASN A 144 28.94 -2.30 3.06
C ASN A 144 30.10 -3.29 3.18
N THR A 145 30.68 -3.44 4.38
CA THR A 145 31.87 -4.27 4.62
C THR A 145 31.52 -5.69 5.06
N THR A 146 30.59 -5.86 6.01
CA THR A 146 30.19 -7.18 6.53
C THR A 146 29.10 -7.84 5.69
N GLY A 147 28.33 -7.08 4.91
CA GLY A 147 27.18 -7.62 4.15
C GLY A 147 25.97 -7.98 5.03
N ASP A 148 26.10 -7.84 6.34
CA ASP A 148 25.05 -8.05 7.33
C ASP A 148 24.06 -6.88 7.25
N LYS A 149 22.94 -7.12 6.56
CA LYS A 149 21.80 -6.18 6.50
C LYS A 149 20.92 -6.27 7.74
N GLU A 150 21.32 -7.06 8.73
CA GLU A 150 20.56 -7.25 9.96
C GLU A 150 20.74 -6.02 10.85
N PHE A 151 19.85 -5.05 10.62
CA PHE A 151 19.64 -3.95 11.52
C PHE A 151 18.93 -4.55 12.74
N GLU A 152 19.69 -4.96 13.77
CA GLU A 152 19.11 -5.12 15.10
C GLU A 152 18.61 -3.74 15.54
N LEU A 153 17.39 -3.40 15.14
CA LEU A 153 16.59 -2.37 15.77
C LEU A 153 16.28 -2.88 17.18
N TYR A 154 17.25 -2.75 18.09
CA TYR A 154 16.95 -2.70 19.50
C TYR A 154 16.14 -1.44 19.71
N ILE A 155 14.82 -1.56 19.54
CA ILE A 155 13.85 -0.56 19.97
C ILE A 155 13.76 -0.79 21.47
N PRO A 156 14.38 0.02 22.34
CA PRO A 156 13.96 0.02 23.73
C PRO A 156 12.48 0.36 23.68
N SER A 157 11.64 -0.60 24.03
CA SER A 157 10.20 -0.41 24.12
C SER A 157 9.97 0.87 24.90
N CYS A 158 9.43 1.92 24.25
CA CYS A 158 8.99 3.11 24.94
C CYS A 158 7.90 2.70 25.93
N THR A 159 8.29 2.41 27.17
CA THR A 159 7.39 2.47 28.31
C THR A 159 7.17 3.95 28.59
N ILE A 160 6.02 4.46 28.14
CA ILE A 160 5.45 5.68 28.69
C ILE A 160 5.06 5.33 30.13
N LEU A 161 5.86 5.79 31.09
CA LEU A 161 5.44 5.94 32.48
C LEU A 161 4.66 7.25 32.63
#